data_AF-A0A835LMX2-F1
#
_entry.id   AF-A0A835LMX2-F1
#
_cell.length_a   1.000
_cell.length_b   1.000
_cell.length_c   1.000
_cell.angle_alpha   90.00
_cell.angle_beta   90.00
_cell.angle_gamma   90.00
#
_symmetry.space_group_name_H-M   'P 1'
#
loop_
_entity.id
_entity.type
_entity.pdbx_description
1 polymer ?
#
loop_
_entity_poly.entity_id
_entity_poly.type
_entity_poly.pdbx_seq_one_letter_code
_entity_poly.pdbx_strand_id
1 'polypeptide(L)'
;MDLLEGTWNWLSVPALGRSGGIIANWNSEFMTVVDNLVGAYALSVICSLKDVEFKWLLCCCLWAKSGFERTILGELGDNRACSCLPWCMSVDFNIT
;
A
#
# COMPACT_ATOMS: atom_id res chain seq x y z
N MET A 1 -28.18 6.38 -3.05
CA MET A 1 -27.59 5.71 -1.86
C MET A 1 -26.21 6.30 -1.79
N ASP A 2 -26.14 7.43 -1.11
CA ASP A 2 -25.08 8.40 -1.34
C ASP A 2 -24.02 8.14 -0.26
N LEU A 3 -23.05 7.31 -0.61
CA LEU A 3 -21.86 7.12 0.20
C LEU A 3 -21.00 8.37 0.03
N LEU A 4 -21.12 9.32 0.95
CA LEU A 4 -20.09 10.33 1.31
C LEU A 4 -19.16 10.71 0.14
N GLU A 5 -19.70 11.38 -0.89
CA GLU A 5 -18.90 11.90 -1.98
C GLU A 5 -17.93 12.96 -1.43
N GLY A 6 -16.63 12.65 -1.47
CA GLY A 6 -15.55 13.65 -1.28
C GLY A 6 -14.53 13.36 -0.18
N THR A 7 -14.72 12.34 0.67
CA THR A 7 -13.78 12.08 1.79
C THR A 7 -12.90 10.85 1.60
N TRP A 8 -13.22 9.93 0.69
CA TRP A 8 -12.40 8.75 0.45
C TRP A 8 -11.52 8.91 -0.77
N ASN A 9 -10.22 8.70 -0.59
CA ASN A 9 -9.22 8.64 -1.66
C ASN A 9 -8.66 7.23 -1.77
N TRP A 10 -8.05 6.92 -2.91
CA TRP A 10 -7.54 5.58 -3.17
C TRP A 10 -6.39 5.58 -4.18
N LEU A 11 -5.58 4.53 -4.12
CA LEU A 11 -4.58 4.14 -5.11
C LEU A 11 -4.71 2.64 -5.37
N SER A 12 -4.38 2.21 -6.58
CA SER A 12 -4.41 0.79 -6.92
C SER A 12 -3.27 0.38 -7.84
N VAL A 13 -2.93 -0.90 -7.75
CA VAL A 13 -2.05 -1.60 -8.70
C VAL A 13 -2.77 -2.84 -9.21
N PRO A 14 -2.94 -3.01 -10.53
CA PRO A 14 -3.57 -4.20 -11.08
C PRO A 14 -2.64 -5.41 -10.97
N ALA A 15 -3.19 -6.60 -10.79
CA ALA A 15 -2.41 -7.83 -10.86
C ALA A 15 -1.97 -8.10 -12.31
N LEU A 16 -0.66 -8.12 -12.58
CA LEU A 16 -0.13 -8.34 -13.92
C LEU A 16 -0.56 -9.70 -14.49
N GLY A 17 -1.28 -9.68 -15.61
CA GLY A 17 -1.72 -10.87 -16.33
C GLY A 17 -2.78 -11.72 -15.62
N ARG A 18 -3.44 -11.19 -14.58
CA ARG A 18 -4.49 -11.88 -13.81
C ARG A 18 -5.67 -10.95 -13.51
N SER A 19 -6.79 -11.51 -13.07
CA SER A 19 -7.85 -10.70 -12.47
C SER A 19 -7.45 -10.26 -11.05
N GLY A 20 -7.88 -9.06 -10.65
CA GLY A 20 -7.66 -8.50 -9.32
C GLY A 20 -6.52 -7.49 -9.24
N GLY A 21 -6.00 -7.28 -8.03
CA GLY A 21 -4.99 -6.27 -7.74
C GLY A 21 -5.02 -5.88 -6.27
N ILE A 22 -4.27 -4.82 -5.95
CA ILE A 22 -4.26 -4.23 -4.61
C ILE A 22 -4.89 -2.84 -4.72
N ILE A 23 -5.76 -2.53 -3.77
CA ILE A 23 -6.28 -1.17 -3.56
C ILE A 23 -5.93 -0.74 -2.13
N ALA A 24 -5.34 0.43 -1.98
CA ALA A 24 -5.24 1.12 -0.71
C ALA A 24 -6.19 2.32 -0.76
N ASN A 25 -7.11 2.41 0.18
CA ASN A 25 -8.05 3.52 0.32
C ASN A 25 -7.96 4.12 1.72
N TRP A 26 -8.27 5.40 1.82
CA TRP A 26 -8.24 6.11 3.08
C TRP A 26 -9.25 7.25 3.10
N ASN A 27 -9.70 7.58 4.31
CA ASN A 27 -10.54 8.74 4.53
C ASN A 27 -9.63 9.98 4.76
N SER A 28 -9.69 10.94 3.85
CA SER A 28 -8.94 12.20 3.89
C SER A 28 -9.39 13.15 4.98
N GLU A 29 -10.44 12.86 5.74
CA GLU A 29 -10.74 13.57 6.98
C GLU A 29 -9.73 13.22 8.08
N PHE A 30 -9.24 11.98 8.12
CA PHE A 30 -8.38 11.48 9.20
C PHE A 30 -6.91 11.35 8.79
N MET A 31 -6.64 11.07 7.51
CA MET A 31 -5.31 10.72 7.03
C MET A 31 -4.94 11.49 5.76
N THR A 32 -3.67 11.89 5.65
CA THR A 32 -3.09 12.45 4.43
C THR A 32 -2.06 11.48 3.88
N VAL A 33 -2.11 11.19 2.58
CA VAL A 33 -1.03 10.51 1.87
C VAL A 33 -0.07 11.58 1.37
N VAL A 34 1.17 11.52 1.85
CA VAL A 34 2.23 12.50 1.59
C VAL A 34 2.99 12.15 0.31
N ASP A 35 3.21 10.86 0.10
CA ASP A 35 3.90 10.32 -1.06
C ASP A 35 3.46 8.88 -1.32
N ASN A 36 3.66 8.39 -2.53
CA ASN A 36 3.31 7.02 -2.90
C ASN A 36 4.27 6.44 -3.94
N LEU A 37 4.38 5.12 -3.93
CA LEU A 37 5.12 4.34 -4.92
C LEU A 37 4.30 3.13 -5.33
N VAL A 38 3.98 3.07 -6.63
CA VAL A 38 3.22 1.99 -7.24
C VAL A 38 4.20 1.09 -7.99
N GLY A 39 4.49 -0.08 -7.42
CA GLY A 39 5.31 -1.13 -8.05
C GLY A 39 4.48 -2.02 -8.97
N ALA A 40 5.08 -3.11 -9.44
CA ALA A 40 4.37 -4.12 -10.22
C ALA A 40 3.58 -5.08 -9.32
N TYR A 41 4.02 -5.28 -8.08
CA TYR A 41 3.44 -6.24 -7.14
C TYR A 41 3.16 -5.67 -5.74
N ALA A 42 3.71 -4.49 -5.43
CA ALA A 42 3.48 -3.78 -4.19
C ALA A 42 2.98 -2.35 -4.44
N LEU A 43 2.17 -1.84 -3.51
CA LEU A 43 1.71 -0.46 -3.43
C LEU A 43 2.17 0.10 -2.09
N SER A 44 2.93 1.18 -2.09
CA SER A 44 3.41 1.80 -0.85
C SER A 44 2.98 3.25 -0.75
N VAL A 45 2.58 3.67 0.43
CA VAL A 45 2.14 5.04 0.72
C VAL A 45 2.77 5.54 2.01
N ILE A 46 3.31 6.76 1.98
CA ILE A 46 3.69 7.48 3.19
C ILE A 46 2.45 8.20 3.70
N CYS A 47 2.00 7.80 4.87
CA CYS A 47 0.81 8.32 5.52
C CYS A 47 1.17 9.28 6.65
N SER A 48 0.27 10.22 6.94
CA SER A 48 0.26 11.04 8.15
C SER A 48 -1.16 11.09 8.71
N LEU A 49 -1.32 11.00 10.03
CA LEU A 49 -2.57 11.37 10.67
C LEU A 49 -2.72 12.89 10.63
N LYS A 50 -3.96 13.38 10.51
CA LYS A 50 -4.23 14.79 10.77
C LYS A 50 -4.06 15.08 12.26
N ASP A 51 -3.59 16.29 12.56
CA ASP A 51 -3.43 16.81 13.92
C ASP A 51 -2.44 16.05 14.82
N VAL A 52 -1.66 15.13 14.24
CA VAL A 52 -0.59 14.40 14.93
C VAL A 52 0.65 14.41 14.05
N GLU A 53 1.81 14.75 14.62
CA GLU A 53 3.11 14.69 13.93
C GLU A 53 3.63 13.24 13.82
N PHE A 54 2.81 12.35 13.27
CA PHE A 54 3.17 10.95 13.06
C PHE A 54 3.05 10.57 11.60
N LYS A 55 4.17 10.15 11.02
CA LYS A 55 4.26 9.61 9.66
C LYS A 55 4.72 8.16 9.67
N TRP A 56 4.14 7.35 8.80
CA TRP A 56 4.55 5.95 8.62
C TRP A 56 4.46 5.54 7.17
N LEU A 57 5.24 4.54 6.80
CA LEU A 57 5.17 3.86 5.52
C LEU A 57 4.19 2.68 5.62
N LEU A 58 3.14 2.66 4.82
CA LEU A 58 2.29 1.49 4.64
C LEU A 58 2.66 0.83 3.31
N CYS A 59 3.12 -0.42 3.36
CA CYS A 59 3.39 -1.24 2.18
C CYS A 59 2.30 -2.31 2.06
N CYS A 60 1.56 -2.30 0.96
CA CYS A 60 0.55 -3.30 0.63
C CYS A 60 1.10 -4.22 -0.47
N CYS A 61 1.05 -5.54 -0.29
CA CYS A 61 1.38 -6.48 -1.36
C CYS A 61 0.48 -7.71 -1.31
N LEU A 62 0.40 -8.43 -2.44
CA LEU A 62 -0.35 -9.67 -2.54
C LEU A 62 0.63 -10.82 -2.78
N TRP A 63 0.70 -11.76 -1.83
CA TRP A 63 1.63 -12.87 -1.93
C TRP A 63 1.15 -13.86 -2.99
N ALA A 64 1.86 -13.92 -4.12
CA ALA A 64 1.55 -14.87 -5.17
C ALA A 64 2.05 -16.26 -4.79
N LYS A 65 1.20 -17.30 -4.94
CA LYS A 65 1.60 -18.72 -4.76
C LYS A 65 2.63 -19.24 -5.80
N SER A 66 3.18 -18.38 -6.64
CA SER A 66 3.88 -18.78 -7.87
C SER A 66 5.15 -17.96 -8.14
N GLY A 67 6.26 -18.22 -7.45
CA GLY A 67 7.62 -17.91 -7.92
C GLY A 67 8.01 -16.43 -8.02
N PHE A 68 7.11 -15.50 -7.69
CA PHE A 68 7.35 -14.05 -7.70
C PHE A 68 7.78 -13.51 -6.33
N GLU A 69 7.98 -14.38 -5.34
CA GLU A 69 8.27 -14.00 -3.96
C GLU A 69 9.55 -13.16 -3.88
N ARG A 70 10.57 -13.51 -4.66
CA ARG A 70 11.82 -12.73 -4.72
C ARG A 70 11.60 -11.32 -5.27
N THR A 71 10.74 -11.18 -6.28
CA THR A 71 10.42 -9.86 -6.87
C THR A 71 9.63 -9.01 -5.88
N ILE A 72 8.63 -9.59 -5.22
CA ILE A 72 7.84 -8.91 -4.19
C ILE A 72 8.73 -8.46 -3.03
N LEU A 73 9.59 -9.36 -2.53
CA LEU A 73 10.53 -9.03 -1.46
C LEU A 73 11.56 -7.98 -1.89
N GLY A 74 11.95 -7.99 -3.18
CA GLY A 74 12.79 -6.95 -3.78
C GLY A 74 12.12 -5.57 -3.71
N GLU A 75 10.88 -5.45 -4.23
CA GLU A 75 10.13 -4.19 -4.17
C GLU A 75 9.93 -3.71 -2.72
N LEU A 76 9.59 -4.62 -1.79
CA LEU A 76 9.45 -4.27 -0.37
C LEU A 76 10.79 -3.84 0.27
N GLY A 77 11.89 -4.49 -0.11
CA GLY A 77 13.25 -4.16 0.33
C GLY A 77 13.67 -2.77 -0.14
N ASP A 78 13.42 -2.45 -1.40
CA ASP A 78 13.69 -1.13 -1.99
C ASP A 78 12.86 -0.05 -1.29
N ASN A 79 11.57 -0.32 -1.06
CA ASN A 79 10.68 0.62 -0.35
C ASN A 79 11.16 0.89 1.09
N ARG A 80 11.64 -0.16 1.78
CA ARG A 80 12.25 0.00 3.11
C ARG A 80 13.57 0.76 3.05
N ALA A 81 14.42 0.49 2.08
CA ALA A 81 15.70 1.18 1.92
C ALA A 81 15.51 2.68 1.66
N CYS A 82 14.43 3.07 0.98
CA CYS A 82 14.10 4.46 0.67
C CYS A 82 13.47 5.24 1.84
N SER A 83 13.17 4.60 2.98
CA SER A 83 12.47 5.27 4.08
C SER A 83 12.94 4.84 5.48
N CYS A 84 13.28 5.81 6.31
CA CYS A 84 13.60 5.62 7.72
C CYS A 84 12.37 5.63 8.65
N LEU A 85 11.16 5.80 8.10
CA LEU A 85 9.93 5.87 8.89
C LEU A 85 9.60 4.53 9.57
N PRO A 86 8.77 4.54 10.64
CA PRO A 86 8.04 3.35 11.06
C PRO A 86 7.27 2.78 9.87
N TRP A 87 7.28 1.46 9.72
CA TRP A 87 6.62 0.79 8.61
C TRP A 87 5.54 -0.17 9.08
N CYS A 88 4.51 -0.35 8.26
CA CYS A 88 3.48 -1.36 8.41
C CYS A 88 3.35 -2.10 7.09
N MET A 89 3.17 -3.41 7.14
CA MET A 89 2.93 -4.23 5.97
C MET A 89 1.52 -4.82 6.02
N SER A 90 0.76 -4.62 4.95
CA SER A 90 -0.54 -5.26 4.74
C SER A 90 -0.39 -6.30 3.62
N VAL A 91 -0.40 -7.57 3.99
CA VAL A 91 -0.10 -8.67 3.07
C VAL A 91 -1.08 -9.80 3.28
N ASP A 92 -1.69 -10.26 2.19
CA ASP A 92 -2.32 -11.57 2.15
C ASP A 92 -1.25 -12.61 1.77
N PHE A 93 -0.79 -13.36 2.78
CA PHE A 93 0.25 -14.37 2.61
C PHE A 93 -0.24 -15.67 1.95
N ASN A 94 -1.56 -15.87 1.82
CA ASN A 94 -2.13 -17.11 1.29
C ASN A 94 -1.65 -18.39 2.02
N ILE A 95 -1.28 -18.27 3.31
CA ILE A 95 -0.86 -19.39 4.17
C ILE A 95 -2.07 -19.99 4.90
N THR A 96 -2.03 -21.29 5.19
CA THR A 96 -3.03 -22.03 5.97
C THR A 96 -2.44 -22.44 7.31
#